data_AF-A0A968JJA0-F1
#
_entry.id   AF-A0A968JJA0-F1
#
_cell.length_a   1.000
_cell.length_b   1.000
_cell.length_c   1.000
_cell.angle_alpha   90.00
_cell.angle_beta   90.00
_cell.angle_gamma   90.00
#
_symmetry.space_group_name_H-M   'P 1'
#
loop_
_entity.id
_entity.type
_entity.pdbx_description
1 polymer ?
#
loop_
_entity_poly.entity_id
_entity_poly.type
_entity_poly.pdbx_seq_one_letter_code
_entity_poly.pdbx_strand_id
1 'polypeptide(L)'
;MHVGNSPFFQKPKEEDIVAHGGKALAQLNNLQTNIIRDEPNMAIFVGYAAKDTLGTTSGQLSSLKILIDEEEMYASWFGEALGIGVSGGFVMLIDKEEVLWALFEGWKYYRQYLQQTPQVKDKQIETWNGHWLAHTFDTQYNPDNVWENFQVETNEVQGKIAIPTMNGQK
;
A
#
# COMPACT_ATOMS: atom_id res chain seq x y z
N MET A 1 3.62 4.35 -0.58
CA MET A 1 2.62 3.26 -0.43
C MET A 1 1.64 3.33 -1.58
N HIS A 2 1.21 2.17 -2.08
CA HIS A 2 0.20 2.03 -3.12
C HIS A 2 -1.03 1.43 -2.44
N VAL A 3 -2.06 2.24 -2.24
CA VAL A 3 -3.40 1.80 -1.83
C VAL A 3 -4.36 2.50 -2.77
N GLY A 4 -5.05 1.72 -3.61
CA GLY A 4 -5.83 2.23 -4.73
C GLY A 4 -6.79 3.36 -4.33
N ASN A 5 -6.84 4.43 -5.13
CA ASN A 5 -7.69 5.62 -4.94
C ASN A 5 -7.51 6.42 -3.64
N SER A 6 -6.74 5.92 -2.68
CA SER A 6 -6.51 6.60 -1.41
C SER A 6 -5.72 7.90 -1.57
N PRO A 7 -5.74 8.80 -0.57
CA PRO A 7 -4.93 10.01 -0.56
C PRO A 7 -3.42 9.77 -0.77
N PHE A 8 -2.90 8.60 -0.40
CA PHE A 8 -1.51 8.23 -0.66
C PHE A 8 -1.22 7.91 -2.14
N PHE A 9 -2.24 7.50 -2.90
CA PHE A 9 -2.14 7.34 -4.34
C PHE A 9 -2.31 8.67 -5.08
N GLN A 10 -3.04 9.61 -4.51
CA GLN A 10 -3.30 10.92 -5.10
C GLN A 10 -2.14 11.90 -4.85
N LYS A 11 -1.96 12.88 -5.74
CA LYS A 11 -1.03 13.99 -5.49
C LYS A 11 -1.74 14.96 -4.53
N PRO A 12 -1.19 15.23 -3.32
CA PRO A 12 -1.77 16.23 -2.42
C PRO A 12 -1.63 17.62 -3.02
N LYS A 13 -2.48 18.56 -2.58
CA LYS A 13 -2.39 19.96 -3.02
C LYS A 13 -1.11 20.59 -2.46
N GLU A 14 -0.49 21.49 -3.22
CA GLU A 14 0.71 22.20 -2.79
C GLU A 14 0.50 22.98 -1.48
N GLU A 15 -0.70 23.52 -1.25
CA GLU A 15 -1.09 24.17 0.03
C GLU A 15 -0.98 23.20 1.21
N ASP A 16 -1.50 21.97 1.07
CA ASP A 16 -1.43 20.93 2.11
C ASP A 16 0.03 20.50 2.36
N ILE A 17 0.84 20.39 1.29
CA ILE A 17 2.27 20.04 1.41
C ILE A 17 3.00 21.06 2.28
N VAL A 18 2.76 22.36 2.03
CA VAL A 18 3.38 23.45 2.81
C VAL A 18 2.86 23.43 4.24
N ALA A 19 1.56 23.29 4.44
CA ALA A 19 0.93 23.30 5.77
C ALA A 19 1.40 22.14 6.66
N HIS A 20 1.64 20.97 6.09
CA HIS A 20 2.00 19.75 6.83
C HIS A 20 3.48 19.39 6.73
N GLY A 21 4.32 20.22 6.11
CA GLY A 21 5.77 20.04 6.09
C GLY A 21 6.27 18.90 5.18
N GLY A 22 5.45 18.44 4.23
CA GLY A 22 5.85 17.45 3.24
C GLY A 22 4.71 16.63 2.63
N LYS A 23 4.99 16.02 1.48
CA LYS A 23 4.02 15.21 0.71
C LYS A 23 3.39 14.10 1.54
N ALA A 24 4.19 13.30 2.25
CA ALA A 24 3.69 12.15 3.01
C ALA A 24 2.81 12.58 4.20
N LEU A 25 3.17 13.68 4.88
CA LEU A 25 2.39 14.21 6.00
C LEU A 25 1.07 14.84 5.52
N ALA A 26 1.09 15.53 4.39
CA ALA A 26 -0.13 16.03 3.75
C ALA A 26 -1.06 14.87 3.32
N GLN A 27 -0.52 13.81 2.73
CA GLN A 27 -1.31 12.62 2.36
C GLN A 27 -1.91 11.92 3.60
N LEU A 28 -1.16 11.82 4.70
CA LEU A 28 -1.66 11.29 5.96
C LEU A 28 -2.80 12.15 6.52
N ASN A 29 -2.62 13.47 6.56
CA ASN A 29 -3.67 14.38 7.03
C ASN A 29 -4.95 14.28 6.18
N ASN A 30 -4.79 14.20 4.86
CA ASN A 30 -5.92 14.04 3.94
C ASN A 30 -6.64 12.70 4.16
N LEU A 31 -5.93 11.61 4.43
CA LEU A 31 -6.55 10.32 4.77
C LEU A 31 -7.36 10.42 6.07
N GLN A 32 -6.76 10.94 7.15
CA GLN A 32 -7.44 11.07 8.44
C GLN A 32 -8.65 11.99 8.34
N THR A 33 -8.51 13.11 7.65
CA THR A 33 -9.61 14.06 7.44
C THR A 33 -10.76 13.43 6.66
N ASN A 34 -10.46 12.66 5.61
CA ASN A 34 -11.49 11.98 4.82
C ASN A 34 -12.20 10.89 5.64
N ILE A 35 -11.48 10.10 6.44
CA ILE A 35 -12.08 9.07 7.30
C ILE A 35 -13.06 9.68 8.32
N ILE A 36 -12.69 10.82 8.92
CA ILE A 36 -13.52 11.48 9.94
C ILE A 36 -14.75 12.19 9.32
N ARG A 37 -14.61 12.73 8.10
CA ARG A 37 -15.60 13.67 7.53
C ARG A 37 -16.47 13.10 6.43
N ASP A 38 -15.98 12.12 5.69
CA ASP A 38 -16.68 11.58 4.54
C ASP A 38 -17.44 10.31 4.92
N GLU A 39 -18.55 10.06 4.22
CA GLU A 39 -19.17 8.73 4.19
C GLU A 39 -18.20 7.72 3.55
N PRO A 40 -18.24 6.43 3.96
CA PRO A 40 -17.41 5.37 3.39
C PRO A 40 -17.46 5.38 1.86
N ASN A 41 -16.28 5.41 1.25
CA ASN A 41 -16.10 5.44 -0.20
C ASN A 41 -14.76 4.82 -0.60
N MET A 42 -14.58 4.49 -1.87
CA MET A 42 -13.41 3.76 -2.39
C MET A 42 -12.03 4.36 -2.05
N ALA A 43 -11.94 5.64 -1.65
CA ALA A 43 -10.69 6.27 -1.25
C ALA A 43 -10.29 6.00 0.21
N ILE A 44 -11.26 5.63 1.05
CA ILE A 44 -11.08 5.40 2.50
C ILE A 44 -11.57 4.03 2.98
N PHE A 45 -12.35 3.33 2.15
CA PHE A 45 -12.80 1.97 2.35
C PHE A 45 -12.61 1.19 1.04
N VAL A 46 -11.61 0.32 1.01
CA VAL A 46 -11.10 -0.32 -0.21
C VAL A 46 -12.15 -1.27 -0.80
N GLY A 47 -12.33 -1.20 -2.11
CA GLY A 47 -13.31 -2.02 -2.83
C GLY A 47 -14.77 -1.54 -2.71
N TYR A 48 -15.01 -0.43 -2.01
CA TYR A 48 -16.34 0.17 -1.88
C TYR A 48 -16.72 1.04 -3.08
N ALA A 49 -17.95 1.54 -3.07
CA ALA A 49 -18.48 2.40 -4.13
C ALA A 49 -17.72 3.72 -4.24
N ALA A 50 -17.81 4.34 -5.42
CA ALA A 50 -17.33 5.70 -5.64
C ALA A 50 -18.04 6.69 -4.71
N LYS A 51 -17.32 7.75 -4.34
CA LYS A 51 -17.85 8.84 -3.49
C LYS A 51 -19.06 9.55 -4.11
N ASP A 52 -19.11 9.64 -5.44
CA ASP A 52 -20.22 10.23 -6.18
C ASP A 52 -21.15 9.13 -6.71
N THR A 53 -22.46 9.34 -6.56
CA THR A 53 -23.54 8.51 -7.14
C THR A 53 -23.47 8.39 -8.67
N LEU A 54 -22.79 9.31 -9.36
CA LEU A 54 -22.51 9.26 -10.79
C LEU A 54 -21.13 8.67 -11.14
N GLY A 55 -20.35 8.27 -10.13
CA GLY A 55 -19.04 7.64 -10.31
C GLY A 55 -19.14 6.26 -10.96
N THR A 56 -18.08 5.83 -11.63
CA THR A 56 -18.04 4.59 -12.43
C THR A 56 -18.30 3.30 -11.65
N THR A 57 -18.17 3.31 -10.32
CA THR A 57 -18.45 2.18 -9.42
C THR A 57 -19.65 2.41 -8.48
N SER A 58 -20.52 3.39 -8.76
CA SER A 58 -21.71 3.66 -7.92
C SER A 58 -22.75 2.54 -7.91
N GLY A 59 -22.69 1.61 -8.88
CA GLY A 59 -23.56 0.43 -8.95
C GLY A 59 -23.36 -0.61 -7.84
N GLN A 60 -22.36 -0.43 -6.97
CA GLN A 60 -22.07 -1.32 -5.83
C GLN A 60 -22.80 -0.91 -4.54
N LEU A 61 -23.66 0.11 -4.59
CA LEU A 61 -24.39 0.59 -3.41
C LEU A 61 -25.54 -0.37 -3.05
N SER A 62 -25.50 -0.90 -1.83
CA SER A 62 -26.54 -1.76 -1.27
C SER A 62 -27.47 -0.96 -0.35
N SER A 63 -28.75 -1.34 -0.29
CA SER A 63 -29.69 -0.82 0.71
C SER A 63 -29.52 -1.47 2.09
N LEU A 64 -28.66 -2.49 2.20
CA LEU A 64 -28.28 -3.08 3.48
C LEU A 64 -27.49 -2.07 4.31
N LYS A 65 -27.96 -1.80 5.53
CA LYS A 65 -27.28 -0.92 6.48
C LYS A 65 -26.12 -1.69 7.14
N ILE A 66 -24.96 -1.66 6.50
CA ILE A 66 -23.71 -2.11 7.10
C ILE A 66 -23.11 -0.90 7.80
N LEU A 67 -22.88 -1.01 9.10
CA LEU A 67 -22.18 0.03 9.85
C LEU A 67 -20.69 -0.09 9.51
N ILE A 68 -20.15 0.95 8.89
CA ILE A 68 -18.73 1.08 8.59
C ILE A 68 -18.28 2.33 9.35
N ASP A 69 -17.52 2.13 10.41
CA ASP A 69 -16.96 3.21 11.21
C ASP A 69 -15.51 3.52 10.80
N GLU A 70 -14.87 4.44 11.52
CA GLU A 70 -13.50 4.85 11.24
C GLU A 70 -12.51 3.69 11.39
N GLU A 71 -12.74 2.77 12.34
CA GLU A 71 -11.86 1.63 12.57
C GLU A 71 -11.92 0.64 11.39
N GLU A 72 -13.13 0.35 10.89
CA GLU A 72 -13.33 -0.46 9.68
C GLU A 72 -12.66 0.16 8.44
N MET A 73 -12.74 1.49 8.31
CA MET A 73 -12.07 2.23 7.22
C MET A 73 -10.55 2.13 7.32
N TYR A 74 -9.98 2.33 8.52
CA TYR A 74 -8.55 2.14 8.74
C TYR A 74 -8.12 0.70 8.50
N ALA A 75 -8.85 -0.28 9.03
CA ALA A 75 -8.55 -1.70 8.87
C ALA A 75 -8.54 -2.10 7.40
N SER A 76 -9.54 -1.65 6.63
CA SER A 76 -9.60 -1.86 5.18
C SER A 76 -8.40 -1.25 4.45
N TRP A 77 -8.03 -0.01 4.78
CA TRP A 77 -6.90 0.66 4.17
C TRP A 77 -5.55 0.00 4.52
N PHE A 78 -5.37 -0.41 5.78
CA PHE A 78 -4.19 -1.14 6.23
C PHE A 78 -4.11 -2.52 5.58
N GLY A 79 -5.24 -3.23 5.46
CA GLY A 79 -5.34 -4.54 4.83
C GLY A 79 -4.84 -4.51 3.39
N GLU A 80 -5.28 -3.52 2.59
CA GLU A 80 -4.78 -3.35 1.21
C GLU A 80 -3.29 -3.01 1.18
N ALA A 81 -2.81 -2.14 2.09
CA ALA A 81 -1.39 -1.81 2.17
C ALA A 81 -0.49 -3.01 2.51
N LEU A 82 -1.04 -4.00 3.23
CA LEU A 82 -0.41 -5.28 3.54
C LEU A 82 -0.60 -6.34 2.44
N GLY A 83 -1.28 -6.00 1.34
CA GLY A 83 -1.44 -6.91 0.20
C GLY A 83 -0.11 -7.26 -0.46
N ILE A 84 -0.06 -8.43 -1.09
CA ILE A 84 1.11 -8.94 -1.83
C ILE A 84 0.82 -8.90 -3.32
N GLY A 85 1.63 -8.14 -4.07
CA GLY A 85 1.49 -8.04 -5.51
C GLY A 85 1.96 -9.32 -6.20
N VAL A 86 1.13 -9.89 -7.06
CA VAL A 86 1.47 -11.04 -7.90
C VAL A 86 1.33 -10.70 -9.39
N SER A 87 1.95 -11.50 -10.25
CA SER A 87 1.95 -11.27 -11.70
C SER A 87 0.53 -11.19 -12.27
N GLY A 88 0.33 -10.29 -13.25
CA GLY A 88 -0.99 -10.03 -13.83
C GLY A 88 -1.73 -8.85 -13.20
N GLY A 89 -1.12 -8.13 -12.26
CA GLY A 89 -1.74 -6.96 -11.61
C GLY A 89 -2.73 -7.33 -10.52
N PHE A 90 -2.63 -8.55 -9.97
CA PHE A 90 -3.43 -9.00 -8.85
C PHE A 90 -2.71 -8.71 -7.53
N VAL A 91 -3.50 -8.51 -6.47
CA VAL A 91 -3.03 -8.39 -5.10
C VAL A 91 -3.64 -9.55 -4.30
N MET A 92 -2.80 -10.26 -3.55
CA MET A 92 -3.19 -11.33 -2.65
C MET A 92 -3.27 -10.79 -1.23
N LEU A 93 -4.41 -10.97 -0.57
CA LEU A 93 -4.62 -10.67 0.83
C LEU A 93 -4.52 -11.97 1.64
N ILE A 94 -3.75 -11.95 2.73
CA ILE A 94 -3.54 -13.13 3.59
C ILE A 94 -3.90 -12.77 5.02
N ASP A 95 -4.92 -13.45 5.56
CA ASP A 95 -5.35 -13.31 6.95
C ASP A 95 -4.62 -14.32 7.85
N LYS A 96 -3.34 -14.04 8.09
CA LYS A 96 -2.47 -14.78 9.02
C LYS A 96 -1.64 -13.79 9.82
N GLU A 97 -1.74 -13.83 11.14
CA GLU A 97 -1.10 -12.88 12.06
C GLU A 97 0.40 -12.78 11.80
N GLU A 98 1.09 -13.91 11.64
CA GLU A 98 2.53 -13.96 11.42
C GLU A 98 2.94 -13.31 10.08
N VAL A 99 2.10 -13.47 9.06
CA VAL A 99 2.32 -12.87 7.73
C VAL A 99 2.07 -11.36 7.79
N LEU A 100 0.95 -10.93 8.36
CA LEU A 100 0.59 -9.52 8.48
C LEU A 100 1.64 -8.75 9.30
N TRP A 101 2.10 -9.33 10.41
CA TRP A 101 3.15 -8.76 11.24
C TRP A 101 4.48 -8.64 10.50
N ALA A 102 4.91 -9.70 9.80
CA ALA A 102 6.13 -9.68 9.00
C ALA A 102 6.10 -8.60 7.92
N LEU A 103 4.98 -8.45 7.21
CA LEU A 103 4.81 -7.43 6.17
C LEU A 103 4.88 -6.01 6.75
N PHE A 104 4.20 -5.76 7.86
CA PHE A 104 4.25 -4.47 8.55
C PHE A 104 5.68 -4.11 8.99
N GLU A 105 6.41 -5.04 9.61
CA GLU A 105 7.80 -4.85 10.01
C GLU A 105 8.71 -4.53 8.80
N GLY A 106 8.38 -5.07 7.63
CA GLY A 106 9.05 -4.81 6.36
C GLY A 106 9.00 -3.37 5.86
N TRP A 107 8.00 -2.59 6.28
CA TRP A 107 7.79 -1.24 5.76
C TRP A 107 8.89 -0.25 6.15
N LYS A 108 9.55 -0.45 7.30
CA LYS A 108 10.70 0.38 7.68
C LYS A 108 11.88 0.15 6.73
N TYR A 109 12.11 -1.08 6.32
CA TYR A 109 13.16 -1.46 5.37
C TYR A 109 12.83 -0.99 3.95
N TYR A 110 11.55 -1.01 3.55
CA TYR A 110 11.13 -0.42 2.28
C TYR A 110 11.49 1.06 2.19
N ARG A 111 11.22 1.83 3.26
CA ARG A 111 11.57 3.24 3.32
C ARG A 111 13.08 3.47 3.23
N GLN A 112 13.87 2.64 3.91
CA GLN A 112 15.33 2.69 3.82
C GLN A 112 15.81 2.39 2.39
N TYR A 113 15.24 1.37 1.74
CA TYR A 113 15.54 1.04 0.35
C TYR A 113 15.24 2.20 -0.60
N LEU A 114 14.04 2.82 -0.51
CA LEU A 114 13.69 3.98 -1.34
C LEU A 114 14.63 5.18 -1.15
N GLN A 115 15.14 5.39 0.08
CA GLN A 115 16.11 6.45 0.37
C GLN A 115 17.48 6.17 -0.28
N GLN A 116 17.88 4.90 -0.33
CA GLN A 116 19.15 4.46 -0.92
C GLN A 116 19.07 4.32 -2.45
N THR A 117 17.86 4.20 -3.00
CA THR A 117 17.63 4.01 -4.44
C THR A 117 16.67 5.09 -5.01
N PRO A 118 17.09 6.37 -5.06
CA PRO A 118 16.21 7.53 -5.27
C PRO A 118 15.51 7.60 -6.65
N GLN A 119 15.88 6.76 -7.61
CA GLN A 119 15.25 6.72 -8.94
C GLN A 119 14.16 5.65 -9.07
N VAL A 120 13.99 4.79 -8.05
CA VAL A 120 12.94 3.77 -8.04
C VAL A 120 11.58 4.40 -7.76
N LYS A 121 10.54 3.91 -8.44
CA LYS A 121 9.14 4.29 -8.21
C LYS A 121 8.70 4.02 -6.76
N ASP A 122 8.12 5.02 -6.10
CA ASP A 122 7.75 5.06 -4.67
C ASP A 122 6.38 4.40 -4.31
N LYS A 123 5.65 3.93 -5.32
CA LYS A 123 4.31 3.32 -5.20
C LYS A 123 4.34 1.84 -5.59
N GLN A 124 5.13 1.06 -4.85
CA GLN A 124 5.33 -0.37 -5.13
C GLN A 124 5.32 -1.20 -3.83
N ILE A 125 4.49 -0.81 -2.85
CA ILE A 125 4.47 -1.47 -1.54
C ILE A 125 4.03 -2.93 -1.67
N GLU A 126 3.01 -3.23 -2.48
CA GLU A 126 2.53 -4.60 -2.69
C GLU A 126 3.63 -5.49 -3.31
N THR A 127 4.41 -4.94 -4.24
CA THR A 127 5.55 -5.65 -4.83
C THR A 127 6.67 -5.85 -3.80
N TRP A 128 6.99 -4.82 -3.01
CA TRP A 128 7.95 -4.92 -1.92
C TRP A 128 7.52 -5.97 -0.90
N ASN A 129 6.25 -5.99 -0.51
CA ASN A 129 5.68 -6.96 0.42
C ASN A 129 5.93 -8.39 -0.06
N GLY A 130 5.82 -8.67 -1.37
CA GLY A 130 6.16 -9.97 -1.93
C GLY A 130 7.63 -10.36 -1.75
N HIS A 131 8.55 -9.46 -2.09
CA HIS A 131 10.00 -9.67 -1.89
C HIS A 131 10.35 -9.85 -0.41
N TRP A 132 9.80 -8.99 0.44
CA TRP A 132 10.05 -9.01 1.87
C TRP A 132 9.52 -10.28 2.54
N LEU A 133 8.33 -10.75 2.13
CA LEU A 133 7.76 -11.97 2.66
C LEU A 133 8.58 -13.19 2.27
N ALA A 134 8.98 -13.29 1.00
CA ALA A 134 9.82 -14.39 0.54
C ALA A 134 11.16 -14.43 1.30
N HIS A 135 11.75 -13.26 1.56
CA HIS A 135 12.98 -13.14 2.34
C HIS A 135 12.80 -13.53 3.81
N THR A 136 11.78 -12.98 4.47
CA THR A 136 11.56 -13.17 5.92
C THR A 136 11.25 -14.62 6.28
N PHE A 137 10.66 -15.38 5.35
CA PHE A 137 10.33 -16.79 5.52
C PHE A 137 11.34 -17.74 4.84
N ASP A 138 12.46 -17.23 4.32
CA ASP A 138 13.53 -18.07 3.81
C ASP A 138 14.30 -18.75 4.96
N THR A 139 14.75 -19.98 4.74
CA THR A 139 15.58 -20.73 5.69
C THR A 139 16.91 -20.06 6.05
N GLN A 140 17.38 -19.14 5.21
CA GLN A 140 18.61 -18.37 5.37
C GLN A 140 18.36 -16.98 5.98
N TYR A 141 17.12 -16.66 6.37
CA TYR A 141 16.81 -15.38 7.01
C TYR A 141 17.59 -15.22 8.32
N ASN A 142 18.32 -14.11 8.44
CA ASN A 142 19.04 -13.75 9.64
C ASN A 142 18.35 -12.56 10.35
N PRO A 143 17.69 -12.75 11.51
CA PRO A 143 17.05 -11.65 12.23
C PRO A 143 18.05 -10.60 12.77
N ASP A 144 19.31 -10.97 12.99
CA ASP A 144 20.35 -10.05 13.46
C ASP A 144 20.92 -9.18 12.32
N ASN A 145 20.78 -9.64 11.06
CA ASN A 145 21.17 -8.90 9.87
C ASN A 145 20.14 -9.08 8.75
N VAL A 146 19.05 -8.34 8.83
CA VAL A 146 17.90 -8.43 7.91
C VAL A 146 18.22 -8.16 6.44
N TRP A 147 19.37 -7.57 6.12
CA TRP A 147 19.82 -7.33 4.74
C TRP A 147 20.69 -8.46 4.19
N GLU A 148 21.10 -9.41 5.04
CA GLU A 148 21.87 -10.57 4.62
C GLU A 148 21.06 -11.38 3.60
N ASN A 149 21.68 -11.67 2.45
CA ASN A 149 21.06 -12.37 1.32
C ASN A 149 19.79 -11.72 0.74
N PHE A 150 19.47 -10.47 1.13
CA PHE A 150 18.32 -9.75 0.60
C PHE A 150 18.73 -8.71 -0.43
N GLN A 151 18.56 -9.05 -1.71
CA GLN A 151 18.80 -8.13 -2.81
C GLN A 151 17.57 -8.04 -3.71
N VAL A 152 17.00 -6.84 -3.80
CA VAL A 152 15.87 -6.55 -4.70
C VAL A 152 16.42 -5.90 -5.96
N GLU A 153 16.47 -6.68 -7.04
CA GLU A 153 16.85 -6.17 -8.37
C GLU A 153 15.81 -5.19 -8.90
N THR A 154 16.26 -4.25 -9.73
CA THR A 154 15.40 -3.26 -10.37
C THR A 154 15.48 -3.36 -11.87
N ASN A 155 14.36 -3.10 -12.55
CA ASN A 155 14.28 -3.07 -14.01
C ASN A 155 13.79 -1.71 -14.50
N GLU A 156 14.20 -1.33 -15.71
CA GLU A 156 13.61 -0.18 -16.38
C GLU A 156 12.28 -0.56 -17.03
N VAL A 157 11.21 0.13 -16.65
CA VAL A 157 9.86 -0.04 -17.17
C VAL A 157 9.32 1.32 -17.58
N GLN A 158 9.10 1.50 -18.89
CA GLN A 158 8.58 2.76 -19.46
C GLN A 158 9.40 4.00 -19.05
N GLY A 159 10.73 3.89 -19.04
CA GLY A 159 11.64 4.98 -18.67
C GLY A 159 11.69 5.30 -17.17
N LYS A 160 11.18 4.41 -16.31
CA LYS A 160 11.27 4.51 -14.85
C LYS A 160 11.87 3.24 -14.27
N ILE A 161 12.69 3.38 -13.23
CA ILE A 161 13.22 2.24 -12.50
C ILE A 161 12.13 1.70 -11.56
N ALA A 162 11.85 0.41 -11.65
CA ALA A 162 10.79 -0.28 -10.92
C ALA A 162 11.30 -1.56 -10.27
N ILE A 163 10.61 -2.00 -9.22
CA ILE A 163 10.84 -3.30 -8.60
C ILE A 163 9.97 -4.30 -9.38
N PRO A 164 10.54 -5.34 -9.99
CA PRO A 164 9.74 -6.36 -10.66
C PRO A 164 9.02 -7.22 -9.62
N THR A 165 7.81 -7.68 -9.92
CA THR A 165 7.16 -8.74 -9.14
C THR A 165 8.00 -10.02 -9.22
N MET A 166 8.18 -10.70 -8.09
CA MET A 166 8.89 -11.98 -8.07
C MET A 166 8.21 -12.99 -8.98
N ASN A 167 9.01 -13.68 -9.81
CA ASN A 167 8.55 -14.88 -10.48
C ASN A 167 8.64 -16.04 -9.49
N GLY A 168 7.54 -16.79 -9.31
CA GLY A 168 7.59 -18.03 -8.54
C GLY A 168 8.66 -18.95 -9.14
N GLN A 169 9.61 -19.39 -8.32
CA GLN A 169 10.55 -20.43 -8.74
C GLN A 169 9.73 -21.70 -9.02
N LYS A 170 9.98 -22.29 -10.19
CA LYS A 170 9.41 -23.59 -10.58
C LYS A 170 10.13 -24.72 -9.88
#